data_AF-A0A7S3QPQ1-F1
#
_entry.id   AF-A0A7S3QPQ1-F1
#
_cell.length_a   1.000
_cell.length_b   1.000
_cell.length_c   1.000
_cell.angle_alpha   90.00
_cell.angle_beta   90.00
_cell.angle_gamma   90.00
#
_symmetry.space_group_name_H-M   'P 1'
#
loop_
_entity.id
_entity.type
_entity.pdbx_description
1 polymer ?
#
loop_
_entity_poly.entity_id
_entity_poly.type
_entity_poly.pdbx_seq_one_letter_code
_entity_poly.pdbx_strand_id
1 'polypeptide(L)'
;PSKIVLPPSYVENVKQYLDVSNRLQGDTPGFEYEVVQLEGNDELQLPSGFTVKPLPTTHGIESQGYVLYSLRKKLRADLQGRSQEDIKQLRLGGMDVQETIKVPEIAFTADTTAEFLE
;
A
#
# COMPACT_ATOMS: atom_id res chain seq x y z
N PRO A 1 16.03 5.65 -6.70
CA PRO A 1 15.98 4.17 -6.68
C PRO A 1 14.57 3.63 -6.92
N SER A 2 14.45 2.50 -7.64
CA SER A 2 13.18 1.77 -7.81
C SER A 2 12.82 1.03 -6.52
N LYS A 3 11.55 1.07 -6.09
CA LYS A 3 11.08 0.35 -4.91
C LYS A 3 10.58 -1.04 -5.28
N ILE A 4 11.10 -2.05 -4.59
CA ILE A 4 10.71 -3.45 -4.75
C ILE A 4 10.03 -3.88 -3.46
N VAL A 5 8.74 -4.20 -3.55
CA VAL A 5 7.89 -4.51 -2.39
C VAL A 5 7.66 -6.02 -2.32
N LEU A 6 7.97 -6.64 -1.18
CA LEU A 6 7.93 -8.09 -1.01
C LEU A 6 7.74 -8.53 0.46
N PRO A 7 7.37 -9.79 0.73
CA PRO A 7 7.37 -10.35 2.08
C PRO A 7 8.77 -10.38 2.70
N PRO A 8 8.91 -10.24 4.04
CA PRO A 8 10.20 -10.22 4.72
C PRO A 8 11.12 -11.40 4.40
N SER A 9 10.58 -12.61 4.21
CA SER A 9 11.40 -13.81 3.97
C SER A 9 12.15 -13.79 2.63
N TYR A 10 11.69 -13.00 1.66
CA TYR A 10 12.28 -12.94 0.32
C TYR A 10 13.36 -11.87 0.16
N VAL A 11 13.56 -11.00 1.15
CA VAL A 11 14.48 -9.85 1.08
C VAL A 11 15.88 -10.26 0.67
N GLU A 12 16.47 -11.22 1.37
CA GLU A 12 17.86 -11.61 1.17
C GLU A 12 18.07 -12.24 -0.22
N ASN A 13 17.21 -13.19 -0.57
CA ASN A 13 17.28 -13.88 -1.86
C ASN A 13 17.07 -12.92 -3.04
N VAL A 14 16.13 -11.96 -2.92
CA VAL A 14 15.90 -10.96 -3.97
C VAL A 14 17.07 -10.00 -4.08
N LYS A 15 17.67 -9.54 -2.97
CA LYS A 15 18.90 -8.72 -3.02
C LYS A 15 20.03 -9.45 -3.74
N GLN A 16 20.30 -10.69 -3.36
CA GLN A 16 21.33 -11.51 -4.01
C GLN A 16 21.06 -11.69 -5.50
N TYR A 17 19.81 -11.93 -5.89
CA TYR A 17 19.40 -12.04 -7.29
C TYR A 17 19.63 -10.74 -8.07
N LEU A 18 19.23 -9.59 -7.52
CA LEU A 18 19.40 -8.29 -8.17
C LEU A 18 20.87 -7.89 -8.24
N ASP A 19 21.69 -8.27 -7.25
CA ASP A 19 23.13 -8.05 -7.26
C ASP A 19 23.82 -8.88 -8.35
N VAL A 20 23.41 -10.14 -8.55
CA VAL A 20 23.84 -10.94 -9.71
C VAL A 20 23.42 -10.25 -11.00
N SER A 21 22.16 -9.80 -11.09
CA SER A 21 21.65 -9.12 -12.28
C SER A 21 22.43 -7.84 -12.58
N ASN A 22 22.83 -7.06 -11.57
CA ASN A 22 23.66 -5.87 -11.76
C ASN A 22 25.07 -6.22 -12.23
N ARG A 23 25.70 -7.28 -11.71
CA ARG A 23 27.01 -7.73 -12.20
C ARG A 23 27.00 -8.20 -13.65
N LEU A 24 25.89 -8.79 -14.10
CA LEU A 24 25.74 -9.23 -15.50
C LEU A 24 25.69 -8.06 -16.50
N GLN A 25 25.49 -6.83 -16.04
CA GLN A 25 25.48 -5.64 -16.90
C GLN A 25 26.90 -5.17 -17.30
N GLY A 26 27.95 -5.80 -16.76
CA GLY A 26 29.35 -5.48 -17.07
C GLY A 26 29.70 -4.05 -16.67
N ASP A 27 30.20 -3.27 -17.62
CA ASP A 27 30.58 -1.87 -17.41
C ASP A 27 29.39 -0.90 -17.46
N THR A 28 28.19 -1.39 -17.79
CA THR A 28 26.98 -0.57 -17.75
C THR A 28 26.60 -0.28 -16.30
N PRO A 29 26.29 0.98 -15.93
CA PRO A 29 25.79 1.27 -14.59
C PRO A 29 24.56 0.42 -14.29
N GLY A 30 24.65 -0.39 -13.22
CA GLY A 30 23.52 -1.17 -12.73
C GLY A 30 22.36 -0.28 -12.27
N PHE A 31 21.22 -0.89 -11.96
CA PHE A 31 20.08 -0.14 -11.45
C PHE A 31 20.12 -0.05 -9.91
N GLU A 32 19.79 1.13 -9.39
CA GLU A 32 19.61 1.33 -7.96
C GLU A 32 18.20 0.91 -7.53
N TYR A 33 18.13 0.12 -6.46
CA TYR A 33 16.88 -0.36 -5.91
C TYR A 33 16.83 -0.23 -4.39
N GLU A 34 15.62 -0.15 -3.86
CA GLU A 34 15.30 -0.19 -2.44
C GLU A 34 14.32 -1.33 -2.21
N VAL A 35 14.63 -2.24 -1.27
CA VAL A 35 13.70 -3.30 -0.88
C VAL A 35 12.85 -2.81 0.28
N VAL A 36 11.53 -2.82 0.07
CA VAL A 36 10.52 -2.47 1.07
C VAL A 36 9.81 -3.76 1.47
N GLN A 37 9.81 -4.03 2.77
CA GLN A 37 9.14 -5.20 3.34
C GLN A 37 7.73 -4.79 3.74
N LEU A 38 6.75 -5.62 3.41
CA LEU A 38 5.39 -5.49 3.93
C LEU A 38 4.88 -6.87 4.34
N GLU A 39 4.31 -6.96 5.54
CA GLU A 39 3.64 -8.14 6.05
C GLU A 39 2.37 -7.79 6.84
N GLY A 40 1.43 -8.75 6.92
CA GLY A 40 0.24 -8.63 7.75
C GLY A 40 -0.55 -7.34 7.54
N ASN A 41 -0.54 -6.46 8.55
CA ASN A 41 -1.33 -5.22 8.56
C ASN A 41 -0.56 -3.98 8.11
N ASP A 42 0.68 -4.14 7.66
CA ASP A 42 1.53 -3.05 7.19
C ASP A 42 0.86 -2.25 6.08
N GLU A 43 1.26 -0.98 5.98
CA GLU A 43 0.78 -0.06 4.95
C GLU A 43 1.95 0.68 4.32
N LEU A 44 2.04 0.60 3.00
CA LEU A 44 2.94 1.44 2.22
C LEU A 44 2.17 2.60 1.62
N GLN A 45 2.41 3.79 2.16
CA GLN A 45 1.92 5.03 1.56
C GLN A 45 2.59 5.26 0.20
N LEU A 46 1.77 5.45 -0.82
CA LEU A 46 2.17 5.75 -2.17
C LEU A 46 1.90 7.23 -2.48
N PRO A 47 2.56 7.80 -3.51
CA PRO A 47 2.23 9.13 -3.99
C PRO A 47 0.75 9.28 -4.37
N SER A 48 0.30 10.53 -4.48
CA SER A 48 -1.06 10.86 -4.96
C SER A 48 -2.21 10.33 -4.08
N GLY A 49 -1.95 10.10 -2.80
CA GLY A 49 -2.99 9.73 -1.84
C GLY A 49 -3.45 8.29 -1.97
N PHE A 50 -2.54 7.37 -2.27
CA PHE A 50 -2.81 5.94 -2.26
C PHE A 50 -2.06 5.24 -1.14
N THR A 51 -2.56 4.10 -0.69
CA THR A 51 -1.84 3.19 0.21
C THR A 51 -2.00 1.76 -0.29
N VAL A 52 -0.95 0.96 -0.14
CA VAL A 52 -0.96 -0.47 -0.44
C VAL A 52 -0.89 -1.27 0.84
N LYS A 53 -1.67 -2.35 0.91
CA LYS A 53 -1.64 -3.33 2.00
C LYS A 53 -1.43 -4.75 1.47
N PRO A 54 -0.69 -5.62 2.17
CA PRO A 54 -0.65 -7.04 1.87
C PRO A 54 -2.03 -7.68 1.94
N LEU A 55 -2.27 -8.65 1.05
CA LEU A 55 -3.40 -9.57 1.09
C LEU A 55 -2.85 -10.98 1.34
N PRO A 56 -3.30 -11.68 2.39
CA PRO A 56 -2.86 -13.06 2.64
C PRO A 56 -3.29 -13.98 1.50
N THR A 57 -2.49 -15.00 1.21
CA THR A 57 -2.78 -16.01 0.19
C THR A 57 -2.66 -17.42 0.76
N THR A 58 -3.36 -18.35 0.13
CA THR A 58 -3.21 -19.79 0.39
C THR A 58 -2.39 -20.40 -0.74
N HIS A 59 -1.10 -20.63 -0.48
CA HIS A 59 -0.16 -21.16 -1.47
C HIS A 59 0.91 -22.07 -0.83
N GLY A 60 1.54 -22.93 -1.63
CA GLY A 60 2.50 -23.95 -1.14
C GLY A 60 3.85 -23.40 -0.70
N ILE A 61 4.15 -22.16 -1.07
CA ILE A 61 5.27 -21.36 -0.57
C ILE A 61 4.74 -20.00 -0.15
N GLU A 62 5.56 -19.21 0.53
CA GLU A 62 5.17 -17.86 0.93
C GLU A 62 4.77 -17.02 -0.29
N SER A 63 3.61 -16.40 -0.20
CA SER A 63 3.02 -15.61 -1.26
C SER A 63 2.21 -14.51 -0.59
N GLN A 64 2.07 -13.37 -1.28
CA GLN A 64 1.16 -12.33 -0.85
C GLN A 64 0.60 -11.59 -2.05
N GLY A 65 -0.70 -11.33 -1.99
CA GLY A 65 -1.35 -10.35 -2.84
C GLY A 65 -1.18 -8.94 -2.26
N TYR A 66 -1.74 -7.96 -2.95
CA TYR A 66 -1.79 -6.58 -2.48
C TYR A 66 -3.11 -5.91 -2.84
N VAL A 67 -3.63 -5.10 -1.94
CA VAL A 67 -4.77 -4.23 -2.21
C VAL A 67 -4.30 -2.77 -2.23
N LEU A 68 -4.56 -2.09 -3.34
CA LEU A 68 -4.39 -0.66 -3.51
C LEU A 68 -5.65 0.06 -3.05
N TYR A 69 -5.49 0.98 -2.11
CA TYR A 69 -6.55 1.85 -1.62
C TYR A 69 -6.29 3.29 -2.03
N SER A 70 -7.33 4.01 -2.45
CA SER A 70 -7.30 5.48 -2.47
C SER A 70 -7.68 6.04 -1.10
N LEU A 71 -6.95 7.07 -0.66
CA LEU A 71 -7.23 7.84 0.54
C LEU A 71 -8.09 9.04 0.17
N ARG A 72 -9.35 9.04 0.61
CA ARG A 72 -10.31 10.10 0.30
C ARG A 72 -10.69 10.85 1.57
N LYS A 73 -10.59 12.18 1.54
CA LYS A 73 -11.14 13.02 2.61
C LYS A 73 -12.64 13.20 2.40
N LYS A 74 -13.43 12.87 3.41
CA LYS A 74 -14.89 13.09 3.43
C LYS A 74 -15.28 13.87 4.67
N LEU A 75 -16.44 14.52 4.64
CA LEU A 75 -17.04 15.08 5.84
C LEU A 75 -17.27 13.94 6.85
N ARG A 76 -16.89 14.17 8.11
CA ARG A 76 -17.11 13.19 9.17
C ARG A 76 -18.59 12.78 9.25
N ALA A 77 -18.82 11.50 9.51
CA ALA A 77 -20.16 10.95 9.64
C ALA A 77 -21.06 11.69 10.65
N ASP A 78 -20.51 12.14 11.78
CA ASP A 78 -21.24 12.84 12.84
C ASP A 78 -21.62 14.30 12.50
N LEU A 79 -21.08 14.83 11.40
CA LEU A 79 -21.39 16.17 10.90
C LEU A 79 -22.32 16.13 9.68
N GLN A 80 -22.72 14.95 9.21
CA GLN A 80 -23.66 14.83 8.10
C GLN A 80 -25.03 15.40 8.48
N GLY A 81 -25.63 16.17 7.56
CA GLY A 81 -26.91 16.84 7.78
C GLY A 81 -26.82 18.20 8.49
N ARG A 82 -25.66 18.60 9.00
CA ARG A 82 -25.44 19.97 9.50
C ARG A 82 -25.40 20.99 8.35
N SER A 83 -25.73 22.24 8.66
CA SER A 83 -25.65 23.32 7.67
C SER A 83 -24.19 23.62 7.29
N GLN A 84 -23.98 24.19 6.10
CA GLN A 84 -22.65 24.61 5.68
C GLN A 84 -22.04 25.67 6.61
N GLU A 85 -22.86 26.55 7.17
CA GLU A 85 -22.38 27.58 8.11
C GLU A 85 -21.91 26.95 9.42
N ASP A 86 -22.65 25.99 9.98
CA ASP A 86 -22.23 25.28 11.21
C ASP A 86 -20.89 24.53 10.98
N ILE A 87 -20.75 23.83 9.85
CA ILE A 87 -19.52 23.12 9.51
C ILE A 87 -18.35 24.11 9.36
N LYS A 88 -18.59 25.28 8.75
CA LYS A 88 -17.58 26.34 8.61
C LYS A 88 -17.16 26.89 9.96
N GLN A 89 -18.10 27.14 10.88
CA GLN A 89 -17.79 27.61 12.23
C GLN A 89 -16.99 26.58 13.02
N LEU A 90 -17.35 25.29 12.95
CA LEU A 90 -16.57 24.21 13.55
C LEU A 90 -15.14 24.17 13.01
N ARG A 91 -14.97 24.29 11.70
CA ARG A 91 -13.65 24.33 11.06
C ARG A 91 -12.84 25.56 11.48
N LEU A 92 -13.46 26.74 11.55
CA LEU A 92 -12.82 27.98 12.03
C LEU A 92 -12.45 27.90 13.51
N GLY A 93 -13.24 27.16 14.30
CA GLY A 93 -12.95 26.82 15.69
C GLY A 93 -11.84 25.77 15.87
N GLY A 94 -11.17 25.34 14.78
CA GLY A 94 -10.04 24.41 14.82
C GLY A 94 -10.43 22.93 14.89
N MET A 95 -11.72 22.60 14.78
CA MET A 95 -12.16 21.20 14.73
C MET A 95 -11.87 20.60 13.35
N ASP A 96 -11.30 19.40 13.31
CA ASP A 96 -11.23 18.64 12.07
C ASP A 96 -12.63 18.14 11.70
N VAL A 97 -13.15 18.69 10.60
CA VAL A 97 -14.48 18.37 10.07
C VAL A 97 -14.44 17.25 9.04
N GLN A 98 -13.24 16.83 8.61
CA GLN A 98 -13.06 15.77 7.64
C GLN A 98 -12.48 14.52 8.31
N GLU A 99 -12.76 13.37 7.71
CA GLU A 99 -12.09 12.11 8.01
C GLU A 99 -11.48 11.55 6.72
N THR A 100 -10.37 10.83 6.86
CA THR A 100 -9.78 10.09 5.75
C THR A 100 -10.36 8.69 5.74
N ILE A 101 -11.02 8.32 4.64
CA ILE A 101 -11.47 6.96 4.40
C ILE A 101 -10.57 6.27 3.38
N LYS A 102 -10.48 4.93 3.49
CA LYS A 102 -9.78 4.08 2.52
C LYS A 102 -10.81 3.44 1.61
N VAL A 103 -10.65 3.59 0.31
CA VAL A 103 -11.51 2.96 -0.69
C VAL A 103 -10.67 1.96 -1.48
N PRO A 104 -10.99 0.66 -1.47
CA PRO A 104 -10.26 -0.32 -2.26
C PRO A 104 -10.50 -0.05 -3.75
N GLU A 105 -9.42 0.05 -4.52
CA GLU A 105 -9.49 0.32 -5.96
C GLU A 105 -9.12 -0.93 -6.77
N ILE A 106 -8.04 -1.60 -6.38
CA ILE A 106 -7.50 -2.77 -7.11
C ILE A 106 -6.96 -3.78 -6.10
N ALA A 107 -7.31 -5.05 -6.29
CA ALA A 107 -6.70 -6.17 -5.56
C ALA A 107 -5.95 -7.07 -6.54
N PHE A 108 -4.66 -7.28 -6.27
CA PHE A 108 -3.83 -8.29 -6.91
C PHE A 108 -3.77 -9.48 -5.98
N THR A 109 -4.31 -10.62 -6.39
CA THR A 109 -4.42 -11.79 -5.51
C THR A 109 -3.14 -12.61 -5.40
N ALA A 110 -2.20 -12.39 -6.33
CA ALA A 110 -1.09 -13.30 -6.60
C ALA A 110 -1.57 -14.76 -6.79
N ASP A 111 -0.67 -15.72 -6.66
CA ASP A 111 -0.99 -17.14 -6.68
C ASP A 111 -1.65 -17.53 -5.36
N THR A 112 -2.92 -17.90 -5.42
CA THR A 112 -3.73 -18.31 -4.27
C THR A 112 -4.91 -19.18 -4.72
N THR A 113 -5.47 -19.97 -3.82
CA THR A 113 -6.78 -20.61 -4.01
C THR A 113 -7.93 -19.60 -3.85
N ALA A 114 -9.14 -19.94 -4.29
CA ALA A 114 -10.33 -19.10 -4.15
C ALA A 114 -10.88 -18.97 -2.71
N GLU A 115 -10.30 -19.69 -1.74
CA GLU A 115 -10.69 -19.67 -0.31
C GLU A 115 -10.75 -18.25 0.30
N PHE A 116 -9.99 -17.29 -0.21
CA PHE A 116 -10.04 -15.90 0.29
C PHE A 116 -11.36 -15.16 -0.02
N LEU A 117 -12.22 -15.72 -0.87
CA LEU A 117 -13.53 -15.17 -1.23
C LEU A 117 -14.67 -15.65 -0.31
N GLU A 118 -14.41 -16.65 0.53
CA GLU A 118 -15.37 -17.24 1.47
C GLU A 118 -15.28 -16.58 2.85
#